data_AF-A0A6B1H6E7-F1
#
_entry.id   AF-A0A6B1H6E7-F1
#
_cell.length_a   1.000
_cell.length_b   1.000
_cell.length_c   1.000
_cell.angle_alpha   90.00
_cell.angle_beta   90.00
_cell.angle_gamma   90.00
#
_symmetry.space_group_name_H-M   'P 1'
#
loop_
_entity.id
_entity.type
_entity.pdbx_description
1 polymer ?
#
loop_
_entity_poly.entity_id
_entity_poly.type
_entity_poly.pdbx_seq_one_letter_code
_entity_poly.pdbx_strand_id
1 'polypeptide(L)' 'MTRIAIPEGGMSLFDHQPELFAVFNRFYGTLWSEGQLDQATKEVGRLRNARVNDCNI' A
#
# COMPACT_ATOMS: atom_id res chain seq x y z
N MET A 1 -6.11 -7.57 -14.29
CA MET A 1 -4.89 -6.73 -14.19
C MET A 1 -4.34 -6.89 -12.79
N THR A 2 -3.29 -7.69 -12.63
CA THR A 2 -2.60 -7.90 -11.35
C THR A 2 -1.58 -6.78 -11.20
N ARG A 3 -1.73 -5.92 -10.19
CA ARG A 3 -1.00 -4.64 -10.10
C ARG A 3 0.48 -4.78 -9.70
N ILE A 4 0.94 -5.95 -9.24
CA ILE A 4 2.35 -6.24 -8.95
C ILE A 4 2.62 -7.70 -9.34
N ALA A 5 3.57 -7.94 -10.25
CA ALA A 5 3.99 -9.29 -10.62
C ALA A 5 4.96 -9.84 -9.57
N ILE A 6 4.65 -11.01 -9.02
CA ILE A 6 5.57 -11.76 -8.16
C ILE A 6 6.58 -12.45 -9.10
N PRO A 7 7.91 -12.28 -8.91
CA PRO A 7 8.92 -12.94 -9.75
C PRO A 7 8.78 -14.47 -9.72
N GLU A 8 9.28 -15.17 -10.73
CA GLU A 8 9.27 -16.64 -10.74
C GLU A 8 10.16 -17.19 -9.62
N GLY A 9 9.56 -17.96 -8.70
CA GLY A 9 10.15 -18.38 -7.41
C GLY A 9 10.01 -17.36 -6.26
N GLY A 10 9.28 -16.27 -6.48
CA GLY A 10 9.40 -15.02 -5.73
C GLY A 10 8.80 -15.04 -4.34
N MET A 11 9.69 -15.05 -3.35
CA MET A 11 9.52 -14.28 -2.13
C MET A 11 9.15 -12.83 -2.48
N SER A 12 8.11 -12.26 -1.86
CA SER A 12 7.80 -10.84 -2.01
C SER A 12 9.04 -10.01 -1.60
N LEU A 13 9.21 -8.77 -2.10
CA LEU A 13 10.34 -7.90 -1.67
C LEU A 13 10.44 -7.81 -0.13
N PHE A 14 9.31 -7.95 0.54
CA PHE A 14 9.17 -7.94 1.99
C PHE A 14 9.58 -9.23 2.68
N ASP A 15 9.61 -10.37 2.00
CA ASP A 15 10.05 -11.65 2.58
C ASP A 15 11.57 -11.66 2.80
N HIS A 16 12.31 -10.86 2.03
CA HIS A 16 13.73 -10.60 2.28
C HIS A 16 13.98 -9.65 3.47
N GLN A 17 12.96 -8.93 3.92
CA GLN A 17 13.06 -7.90 4.97
C GLN A 17 11.81 -7.94 5.89
N PRO A 18 11.64 -9.01 6.69
CA PRO A 18 10.41 -9.25 7.45
C PRO A 18 10.13 -8.19 8.51
N GLU A 19 11.16 -7.57 9.08
CA GLU A 19 11.00 -6.47 10.04
C GLU A 19 10.45 -5.21 9.36
N LEU A 20 10.98 -4.87 8.17
CA LEU A 20 10.47 -3.76 7.38
C LEU A 20 9.00 -4.00 6.99
N PHE A 21 8.66 -5.23 6.62
CA PHE A 21 7.28 -5.61 6.34
C PHE A 21 6.36 -5.40 7.54
N ALA A 22 6.79 -5.82 8.74
CA ALA A 22 5.99 -5.67 9.96
C ALA A 22 5.73 -4.18 10.28
N VAL A 23 6.78 -3.35 10.20
CA VAL A 23 6.67 -1.90 10.43
C VAL A 23 5.80 -1.24 9.38
N PHE A 24 6.01 -1.58 8.10
CA PHE A 24 5.21 -1.05 7.00
C PHE A 24 3.74 -1.44 7.11
N ASN A 25 3.41 -2.69 7.42
CA ASN A 25 2.03 -3.12 7.62
C ASN A 25 1.36 -2.40 8.77
N ARG A 26 2.05 -2.20 9.90
CA ARG A 26 1.49 -1.43 11.00
C ARG A 26 1.20 0.00 10.56
N PHE A 27 2.18 0.67 9.95
CA PHE A 27 2.04 2.06 9.52
C PHE A 27 0.92 2.23 8.47
N TYR A 28 0.97 1.44 7.40
CA TYR A 28 0.01 1.51 6.32
C TYR A 28 -1.37 1.03 6.76
N GLY A 29 -1.43 0.00 7.61
CA GLY A 29 -2.67 -0.46 8.24
C GLY A 29 -3.35 0.64 9.04
N THR A 30 -2.63 1.31 9.95
CA THR A 30 -3.17 2.43 10.74
C THR A 30 -3.72 3.55 9.87
N LEU A 31 -3.02 3.93 8.79
CA LEU A 31 -3.51 4.94 7.84
C LEU A 31 -4.90 4.57 7.29
N TRP A 32 -5.12 3.29 6.97
CA TRP A 32 -6.36 2.82 6.36
C TRP A 32 -7.45 2.48 7.35
N SER A 33 -7.13 1.99 8.55
CA SER A 33 -8.13 1.53 9.53
C SER A 33 -8.52 2.56 10.59
N GLU A 34 -7.66 3.52 10.91
CA GLU A 34 -7.86 4.45 12.04
C GLU A 34 -8.04 5.91 11.60
N GLY A 35 -8.42 6.79 12.53
CA GLY A 35 -8.55 8.23 12.32
C GLY A 35 -10.00 8.71 12.13
N GLN A 36 -10.14 9.99 11.79
CA GLN A 36 -11.44 10.69 11.74
C GLN A 36 -12.12 10.65 10.37
N LEU A 37 -11.40 10.26 9.32
CA LEU A 37 -11.93 10.20 7.95
C LEU A 37 -12.54 8.84 7.68
N ASP A 38 -13.69 8.84 7.00
CA ASP A 38 -14.30 7.61 6.50
C ASP A 38 -13.48 7.00 5.36
N GLN A 39 -13.80 5.74 5.00
CA GLN A 39 -13.05 5.05 3.98
C GLN A 39 -13.19 5.66 2.59
N ALA A 40 -14.38 6.17 2.25
CA ALA A 40 -14.62 6.79 0.96
C ALA A 40 -13.72 8.02 0.76
N THR A 41 -13.56 8.85 1.80
CA THR A 41 -12.70 10.03 1.77
C THR A 41 -11.22 9.65 1.63
N LYS A 42 -10.76 8.61 2.33
CA LYS A 42 -9.39 8.09 2.20
C LYS A 42 -9.10 7.60 0.78
N GLU A 43 -10.03 6.86 0.17
CA GLU A 43 -9.91 6.37 -1.20
C GLU A 43 -9.86 7.51 -2.23
N VAL A 44 -10.69 8.55 -2.09
CA VAL A 44 -10.61 9.74 -2.93
C VAL A 44 -9.23 10.40 -2.79
N GLY A 45 -8.72 10.52 -1.55
CA GLY A 45 -7.37 11.02 -1.29
C GLY A 45 -6.29 10.21 -2.01
N ARG A 46 -6.35 8.87 -1.91
CA ARG A 46 -5.43 7.94 -2.58
C ARG A 46 -5.46 8.12 -4.10
N LEU A 47 -6.64 8.21 -4.71
CA LEU A 47 -6.80 8.42 -6.15
C LEU A 47 -6.24 9.78 -6.61
N ARG A 48 -6.45 10.84 -5.83
CA ARG A 48 -5.85 12.16 -6.14
C ARG A 48 -4.33 12.10 -6.02
N ASN A 49 -3.81 11.44 -4.98
CA ASN A 49 -2.37 11.31 -4.75
C ASN A 49 -1.68 10.46 -5.83
N ALA A 50 -2.36 9.43 -6.35
CA ALA A 50 -1.84 8.61 -7.44
C ALA A 50 -1.48 9.42 -8.69
N ARG A 51 -2.29 10.44 -9.02
CA ARG A 51 -2.03 11.35 -10.15
C ARG A 51 -0.83 12.27 -9.94
N VAL A 52 -0.48 12.58 -8.69
CA VAL A 52 0.65 13.44 -8.35
C VAL A 52 1.97 12.68 -8.38
N ASN A 53 1.93 11.38 -8.04
CA ASN A 53 3.12 10.52 -8.01
C ASN A 53 3.24 9.61 -9.24
N ASP A 54 2.56 9.92 -10.35
CA ASP A 54 2.57 9.14 -11.59
C ASP A 54 2.29 7.63 -11.39
N CYS A 55 1.47 7.31 -10.39
CA CYS A 55 1.05 5.94 -10.13
C CYS A 55 -0.15 5.60 -11.02
N ASN A 56 0.06 4.69 -11.98
CA ASN A 56 -1.01 4.15 -12.81
C ASN A 56 -1.86 3.16 -12.01
N ILE A 57 -2.98 3.64 -11.46
CA ILE A 57 -3.95 2.87 -10.67
C ILE A 57 -5.12 2.45 -11.54
#